data_AF-A0A7S2I857-F1
#
_entry.id   AF-A0A7S2I857-F1
#
_cell.length_a   1.000
_cell.length_b   1.000
_cell.length_c   1.000
_cell.angle_alpha   90.00
_cell.angle_beta   90.00
_cell.angle_gamma   90.00
#
_symmetry.space_group_name_H-M   'P 1'
#
loop_
_entity.id
_entity.type
_entity.pdbx_description
1 polymer ?
#
loop_
_entity_poly.entity_id
_entity_poly.type
_entity_poly.pdbx_seq_one_letter_code
_entity_poly.pdbx_strand_id
1 'polypeptide(L)'
;EMTADTMADWKHCFLLEVNHMEADLICYHTKASFQEVVLGIPIDFSINPRTRRVDYISSTLDFLSAEAFDAGVRRSQWNEEIRGLLPLFLSAEHFGRAQRRLEKAGLQLS
;
A
#
# COMPACT_ATOMS: atom_id res chain seq x y z
N GLU A 1 14.92 -3.37 -4.77
CA GLU A 1 15.52 -2.48 -5.79
C GLU A 1 14.58 -2.37 -6.98
N MET A 2 14.31 -1.17 -7.51
CA MET A 2 13.44 -0.99 -8.68
C MET A 2 14.26 -1.16 -9.98
N THR A 3 14.50 -2.40 -10.37
CA THR A 3 15.34 -2.73 -11.54
C THR A 3 14.55 -2.76 -12.84
N ALA A 4 15.17 -2.32 -13.94
CA ALA A 4 14.59 -2.42 -15.27
C ALA A 4 14.64 -3.87 -15.77
N ASP A 5 13.48 -4.46 -16.06
CA ASP A 5 13.40 -5.81 -16.61
C ASP A 5 13.70 -5.84 -18.12
N THR A 6 13.51 -4.71 -18.82
CA THR A 6 13.79 -4.61 -20.26
C THR A 6 14.50 -3.32 -20.65
N MET A 7 15.12 -3.29 -21.84
CA MET A 7 15.67 -2.07 -22.46
C MET A 7 14.61 -1.02 -22.81
N ALA A 8 13.31 -1.29 -22.63
CA ALA A 8 12.27 -0.26 -22.70
C ALA A 8 12.07 0.45 -21.35
N ASP A 9 12.40 -0.20 -20.24
CA ASP A 9 12.06 0.24 -18.88
C ASP A 9 13.17 1.06 -18.21
N TRP A 10 14.39 1.07 -18.75
CA TRP A 10 15.52 1.80 -18.15
C TRP A 10 15.24 3.30 -18.00
N LYS A 11 14.49 3.91 -18.93
CA LYS A 11 14.10 5.33 -18.81
C LYS A 11 13.21 5.56 -17.60
N HIS A 12 12.32 4.61 -17.31
CA HIS A 12 11.42 4.69 -16.18
C HIS A 12 12.17 4.47 -14.87
N CYS A 13 13.00 3.43 -14.78
CA CYS A 13 13.87 3.21 -13.61
C CYS A 13 14.82 4.38 -13.35
N PHE A 14 15.43 4.93 -14.41
CA PHE A 14 16.28 6.12 -14.30
C PHE A 14 15.49 7.34 -13.79
N LEU A 15 14.27 7.56 -14.29
CA LEU A 15 13.42 8.65 -13.80
C LEU A 15 13.03 8.45 -12.33
N LEU A 16 12.70 7.24 -11.91
CA LEU A 16 12.38 6.93 -10.51
C LEU A 16 13.57 7.21 -9.58
N GLU A 17 14.77 6.83 -10.02
CA GLU A 17 16.03 7.05 -9.29
C GLU A 17 16.36 8.55 -9.19
N VAL A 18 16.30 9.28 -10.31
CA VAL A 18 16.58 10.73 -10.36
C VAL A 18 15.58 11.54 -9.53
N ASN A 19 14.32 11.10 -9.47
CA ASN A 19 13.30 11.75 -8.64
C ASN A 19 13.33 11.27 -7.17
N HIS A 20 14.30 10.44 -6.78
CA HIS A 20 14.44 9.90 -5.42
C HIS A 20 13.18 9.21 -4.88
N MET A 21 12.35 8.66 -5.77
CA MET A 21 11.04 8.14 -5.38
C MET A 21 11.12 6.98 -4.39
N GLU A 22 12.21 6.20 -4.42
CA GLU A 22 12.44 5.12 -3.45
C GLU A 22 12.52 5.62 -2.00
N ALA A 23 13.02 6.85 -1.76
CA ALA A 23 13.13 7.41 -0.42
C ALA A 23 11.76 7.73 0.20
N ASP A 24 10.75 7.97 -0.64
CA ASP A 24 9.38 8.27 -0.23
C ASP A 24 8.53 7.01 -0.05
N LEU A 25 9.02 5.84 -0.48
CA LEU A 25 8.37 4.54 -0.29
C LEU A 25 8.58 4.02 1.15
N ILE A 26 8.05 4.77 2.12
CA ILE A 26 8.14 4.47 3.55
C ILE A 26 6.77 4.47 4.22
N CYS A 27 6.62 3.68 5.29
CA CYS A 27 5.45 3.74 6.13
C CYS A 27 5.39 5.07 6.90
N TYR A 28 4.29 5.82 6.83
CA TYR A 28 4.19 7.10 7.53
C TYR A 28 4.31 6.95 9.06
N HIS A 29 3.87 5.81 9.63
CA HIS A 29 3.84 5.57 11.07
C HIS A 29 5.19 5.11 11.61
N THR A 30 5.77 4.05 11.04
CA THR A 30 7.02 3.43 11.54
C THR A 30 8.27 3.97 10.85
N LYS A 31 8.11 4.68 9.72
CA LYS A 31 9.18 5.10 8.81
C LYS A 31 9.96 3.94 8.17
N ALA A 32 9.46 2.72 8.30
CA ALA A 32 10.07 1.54 7.67
C ALA A 32 9.94 1.60 6.14
N SER A 33 11.01 1.21 5.44
CA SER A 33 11.10 1.21 3.98
C SER A 33 10.37 0.02 3.36
N PHE A 34 9.86 0.20 2.14
CA PHE A 34 9.33 -0.89 1.32
C PHE A 34 10.32 -2.03 1.10
N GLN A 35 11.63 -1.80 1.27
CA GLN A 35 12.65 -2.83 1.19
C GLN A 35 12.56 -3.83 2.34
N GLU A 36 12.01 -3.45 3.49
CA GLU A 36 11.94 -4.28 4.70
C GLU A 36 10.53 -4.78 5.00
N VAL A 37 9.52 -3.97 4.67
CA VAL A 37 8.12 -4.23 5.05
C VAL A 37 7.19 -4.28 3.84
N VAL A 38 6.01 -4.89 4.04
CA VAL A 38 4.94 -4.81 3.06
C VAL A 38 4.19 -3.49 3.26
N LEU A 39 4.32 -2.59 2.29
CA LEU A 39 3.56 -1.35 2.22
C LEU A 39 2.21 -1.58 1.55
N GLY A 40 1.20 -0.85 2.01
CA GLY A 40 -0.11 -0.79 1.41
C GLY A 40 -0.70 0.61 1.49
N ILE A 41 -1.78 0.79 0.73
CA ILE A 41 -2.63 1.97 0.76
C ILE A 41 -3.71 1.77 1.82
N PRO A 42 -3.75 2.59 2.89
CA PRO A 42 -4.84 2.56 3.85
C PRO A 42 -6.12 3.04 3.18
N ILE A 43 -7.22 2.32 3.40
CA ILE A 43 -8.52 2.63 2.82
C ILE A 43 -9.56 2.85 3.91
N ASP A 44 -10.37 3.87 3.72
CA ASP A 44 -11.65 4.02 4.38
C ASP A 44 -12.77 3.65 3.40
N PHE A 45 -13.86 3.11 3.92
CA PHE A 45 -15.02 2.80 3.10
C PHE A 45 -16.31 2.80 3.91
N SER A 46 -17.42 3.13 3.24
CA SER A 46 -18.76 3.07 3.81
C SER A 46 -19.57 1.92 3.21
N ILE A 47 -20.40 1.30 4.05
CA ILE A 47 -21.34 0.25 3.65
C ILE A 47 -22.74 0.83 3.67
N ASN A 48 -23.45 0.70 2.56
CA ASN A 48 -24.85 1.07 2.47
C ASN A 48 -25.68 0.21 3.43
N PRO A 49 -26.42 0.79 4.40
CA PRO A 49 -27.15 -0.01 5.39
C PRO A 49 -28.31 -0.81 4.78
N ARG A 50 -28.84 -0.40 3.60
CA ARG A 50 -29.95 -1.07 2.92
C ARG A 50 -29.49 -2.20 2.03
N THR A 51 -28.48 -1.97 1.19
CA THR A 51 -27.99 -2.98 0.22
C THR A 51 -26.85 -3.85 0.77
N ARG A 52 -26.24 -3.45 1.89
CA ARG A 52 -25.05 -4.06 2.49
C ARG A 52 -23.84 -4.15 1.55
N ARG A 53 -23.79 -3.25 0.55
CA ARG A 53 -22.68 -3.13 -0.39
C ARG A 53 -21.84 -1.90 -0.06
N VAL A 54 -20.58 -1.93 -0.46
CA VAL A 54 -19.69 -0.76 -0.37
C VAL A 54 -20.22 0.33 -1.31
N ASP A 55 -20.44 1.53 -0.78
CA ASP A 55 -20.92 2.68 -1.56
C ASP A 55 -19.78 3.66 -1.90
N TYR A 56 -18.82 3.84 -0.97
CA TYR A 56 -17.68 4.75 -1.16
C TYR A 56 -16.41 4.12 -0.60
N ILE A 57 -15.30 4.33 -1.31
CA ILE A 57 -13.94 4.00 -0.88
C ILE A 57 -13.09 5.25 -1.04
N SER A 58 -12.29 5.59 -0.03
CA SER A 58 -11.34 6.72 -0.05
C SER A 58 -10.00 6.33 0.55
N SER A 59 -8.97 7.11 0.25
CA SER A 59 -7.62 6.93 0.80
C SER A 59 -6.86 8.26 0.81
N THR A 60 -5.98 8.46 1.80
CA THR A 60 -5.03 9.58 1.82
C THR A 60 -3.83 9.37 0.91
N LEU A 61 -3.67 8.16 0.33
CA LEU A 61 -2.54 7.76 -0.52
C LEU A 61 -1.17 7.80 0.17
N ASP A 62 -1.14 7.85 1.50
CA ASP A 62 0.08 7.67 2.29
C ASP A 62 0.31 6.19 2.58
N PHE A 63 1.55 5.71 2.48
CA PHE A 63 1.80 4.28 2.72
C PHE A 63 1.75 3.91 4.21
N LEU A 64 1.06 2.81 4.51
CA LEU A 64 1.05 2.17 5.81
C LEU A 64 1.64 0.76 5.68
N SER A 65 2.51 0.36 6.60
CA SER A 65 3.00 -1.02 6.61
C SER A 65 1.92 -1.96 7.13
N ALA A 66 1.91 -3.17 6.60
CA ALA A 66 0.94 -4.18 6.97
C ALA A 66 1.10 -4.61 8.44
N GLU A 67 2.32 -4.61 8.96
CA GLU A 67 2.63 -4.85 10.37
C GLU A 67 2.05 -3.77 11.28
N ALA A 68 2.15 -2.49 10.89
CA ALA A 68 1.57 -1.40 11.65
C ALA A 68 0.03 -1.46 11.66
N PHE A 69 -0.57 -1.81 10.52
CA PHE A 69 -2.00 -2.06 10.44
C PHE A 69 -2.43 -3.24 11.32
N ASP A 70 -1.71 -4.36 11.30
CA ASP A 70 -2.00 -5.51 12.16
C ASP A 70 -1.83 -5.17 13.66
N ALA A 71 -0.89 -4.28 13.99
CA ALA A 71 -0.68 -3.77 15.34
C ALA A 71 -1.78 -2.79 15.82
N GLY A 72 -2.77 -2.48 14.99
CA GLY A 72 -3.95 -1.70 15.37
C GLY A 72 -3.91 -0.23 14.94
N VAL A 73 -2.99 0.19 14.08
CA VAL A 73 -3.02 1.54 13.50
C VAL A 73 -4.28 1.69 12.63
N ARG A 74 -5.17 2.62 13.00
CA ARG A 74 -6.47 2.85 12.33
C ARG A 74 -6.72 4.32 11.96
N ARG A 75 -5.70 5.17 12.04
CA ARG A 75 -5.80 6.57 11.63
C ARG A 75 -4.61 7.02 10.81
N SER A 76 -4.86 7.73 9.73
CA SER A 76 -3.82 8.31 8.86
C SER A 76 -3.04 9.41 9.56
N GLN A 77 -1.96 9.90 8.93
CA GLN A 77 -1.23 11.08 9.42
C GLN A 77 -2.12 12.34 9.49
N TRP A 78 -3.21 12.37 8.72
CA TRP A 78 -4.21 13.44 8.70
C TRP A 78 -5.40 13.16 9.61
N ASN A 79 -5.32 12.15 10.48
CA ASN A 79 -6.35 11.75 11.43
C ASN A 79 -7.66 11.25 10.77
N GLU A 80 -7.58 10.79 9.51
CA GLU A 80 -8.69 10.12 8.81
C GLU A 80 -8.80 8.66 9.24
N GLU A 81 -10.01 8.11 9.21
CA GLU A 81 -10.27 6.72 9.60
C GLU A 81 -9.64 5.75 8.59
N ILE A 82 -9.12 4.62 9.07
CA ILE A 82 -8.60 3.54 8.25
C ILE A 82 -9.34 2.27 8.64
N ARG A 83 -10.07 1.68 7.69
CA ARG A 83 -10.87 0.46 7.89
C ARG A 83 -10.24 -0.76 7.23
N GLY A 84 -9.47 -0.55 6.17
CA GLY A 84 -8.74 -1.60 5.48
C GLY A 84 -7.35 -1.17 5.08
N LEU A 85 -6.57 -2.14 4.63
CA LEU A 85 -5.27 -1.91 4.01
C LEU A 85 -5.21 -2.70 2.71
N LEU A 86 -4.91 -2.02 1.61
CA LEU A 86 -4.67 -2.62 0.31
C LEU A 86 -3.16 -2.76 0.08
N PRO A 87 -2.57 -3.96 0.16
CA PRO A 87 -1.14 -4.14 -0.11
C PRO A 87 -0.77 -3.71 -1.54
N LEU A 88 0.42 -3.16 -1.72
CA LEU A 88 0.91 -2.71 -3.02
C LEU A 88 1.83 -3.72 -3.68
N PHE A 89 1.91 -3.63 -5.02
CA PHE A 89 2.97 -4.24 -5.82
C PHE A 89 3.97 -3.14 -6.17
N LEU A 90 5.10 -3.09 -5.45
CA LEU A 90 6.16 -2.10 -5.72
C LEU A 90 7.34 -2.70 -6.49
N SER A 91 7.65 -3.96 -6.22
CA SER A 91 8.67 -4.75 -6.92
C SER A 91 8.30 -6.23 -6.85
N ALA A 92 8.94 -7.07 -7.68
CA ALA A 92 8.73 -8.52 -7.64
C ALA A 92 9.03 -9.12 -6.24
N GLU A 93 10.12 -8.68 -5.60
CA GLU A 93 10.49 -9.10 -4.25
C GLU A 93 9.43 -8.66 -3.22
N HIS A 94 9.01 -7.40 -3.28
CA HIS A 94 7.99 -6.86 -2.39
C HIS A 94 6.66 -7.60 -2.55
N PHE A 95 6.29 -7.93 -3.79
CA PHE A 95 5.10 -8.72 -4.08
C PHE A 95 5.17 -10.13 -3.52
N GLY A 96 6.33 -10.79 -3.60
CA GLY A 96 6.52 -12.10 -2.97
C GLY A 96 6.18 -12.08 -1.47
N ARG A 97 6.46 -10.96 -0.79
CA ARG A 97 6.05 -10.75 0.61
C ARG A 97 4.57 -10.38 0.75
N ALA A 98 4.04 -9.57 -0.17
CA ALA A 98 2.67 -9.06 -0.14
C ALA A 98 1.59 -10.09 -0.55
N GLN A 99 1.96 -11.12 -1.33
CA GLN A 99 1.03 -12.05 -1.98
C GLN A 99 0.00 -12.66 -1.02
N ARG A 100 0.46 -13.23 0.10
CA ARG A 100 -0.44 -13.84 1.10
C ARG A 100 -1.42 -12.85 1.72
N ARG A 101 -1.08 -11.56 1.76
CA ARG A 101 -1.96 -10.50 2.25
C ARG A 101 -2.96 -10.05 1.19
N LEU A 102 -2.54 -9.98 -0.07
CA LEU A 102 -3.42 -9.67 -1.20
C LEU A 102 -4.55 -10.68 -1.34
N GLU A 103 -4.23 -11.98 -1.26
CA GLU A 103 -5.22 -13.05 -1.31
C GLU A 103 -6.27 -12.92 -0.20
N LYS A 104 -5.86 -12.54 1.02
CA LYS A 104 -6.76 -12.30 2.15
C LYS A 104 -7.59 -11.03 1.99
N ALA A 105 -6.99 -9.94 1.52
CA ALA A 105 -7.67 -8.66 1.33
C ALA A 105 -8.74 -8.75 0.23
N GLY A 106 -8.46 -9.46 -0.87
CA GLY A 106 -9.43 -9.70 -1.94
C GLY A 106 -10.69 -10.43 -1.46
N LEU A 107 -10.56 -11.36 -0.51
CA LEU A 107 -11.69 -12.05 0.11
C LEU A 107 -12.51 -11.17 1.08
N GLN A 108 -11.91 -10.12 1.66
CA GLN A 108 -12.60 -9.23 2.60
C GLN A 108 -13.39 -8.12 1.90
N LEU A 109 -13.03 -7.80 0.65
CA LEU A 109 -13.65 -6.76 -0.17
C LEU A 109 -14.66 -7.30 -1.19
N SER A 110 -14.72 -8.62 -1.38
CA SER A 110 -15.69 -9.33 -2.24
C SER A 110 -16.99 -9.65 -1.51
#